data_AF-A0A6I4VWR0-F1
#
_entry.id   AF-A0A6I4VWR0-F1
#
_cell.length_a   1.000
_cell.length_b   1.000
_cell.length_c   1.000
_cell.angle_alpha   90.00
_cell.angle_beta   90.00
_cell.angle_gamma   90.00
#
_symmetry.space_group_name_H-M   'P 1'
#
loop_
_entity.id
_entity.type
_entity.pdbx_description
1 polymer ?
#
loop_
_entity_poly.entity_id
_entity_poly.type
_entity_poly.pdbx_seq_one_letter_code
_entity_poly.pdbx_strand_id
1 'polypeptide(L)'
;MTTQQPSLQQLHKLLLRYHRRLGLDQQQYVLLHSCIHFDDMNVIVEVTGLPKEQIKKTLMELANRKVIAFTPNKNIDLNHLYSLLTMVAQDDIPFRDVLIQEYINEKDNNGNHIGHVELVPMNSGIAVRLGNGTFLSNSRLKELAEEFGLFAESIREEEIWKVNLQLLSQMQDEEKIDKIVRSG
;
A
#
# COMPACT_ATOMS: atom_id res chain seq x y z
N MET A 1 10.02 -3.46 -15.60
CA MET A 1 9.61 -2.68 -14.42
C MET A 1 10.77 -1.78 -14.02
N THR A 2 10.68 -0.49 -14.33
CA THR A 2 11.70 0.51 -14.01
C THR A 2 11.51 0.93 -12.55
N THR A 3 12.39 0.49 -11.65
CA THR A 3 12.46 1.00 -10.28
C THR A 3 12.93 2.46 -10.35
N GLN A 4 11.97 3.41 -10.41
CA GLN A 4 12.28 4.82 -10.22
C GLN A 4 12.88 4.97 -8.82
N GLN A 5 14.12 5.48 -8.73
CA GLN A 5 14.70 5.87 -7.46
C GLN A 5 13.77 6.91 -6.80
N PRO A 6 13.37 6.69 -5.55
CA PRO A 6 12.50 7.64 -4.86
C PRO A 6 13.21 8.98 -4.72
N SER A 7 12.51 10.07 -5.02
CA SER A 7 13.08 11.39 -4.77
C SER A 7 13.32 11.57 -3.26
N LEU A 8 14.46 12.13 -2.87
CA LEU A 8 14.77 12.41 -1.46
C LEU A 8 13.65 13.23 -0.77
N GLN A 9 12.98 14.10 -1.53
CA GLN A 9 11.84 14.87 -1.04
C GLN A 9 10.63 13.98 -0.67
N GLN A 10 10.32 12.96 -1.48
CA GLN A 10 9.25 12.01 -1.17
C GLN A 10 9.61 11.18 0.05
N LEU A 11 10.86 10.72 0.15
CA LEU A 11 11.33 9.96 1.31
C LEU A 11 11.20 10.75 2.61
N HIS A 12 11.60 12.02 2.63
CA HIS A 12 11.43 12.89 3.81
C HIS A 12 9.96 13.10 4.17
N LYS A 13 9.09 13.33 3.18
CA LYS A 13 7.63 13.48 3.43
C LYS A 13 7.04 12.21 4.07
N LEU A 14 7.40 11.04 3.55
CA LEU A 14 6.95 9.77 4.11
C LEU A 14 7.50 9.54 5.51
N LEU A 15 8.80 9.79 5.73
CA LEU A 15 9.42 9.64 7.04
C LEU A 15 8.77 10.56 8.07
N LEU A 16 8.59 11.85 7.76
CA LEU A 16 7.90 12.80 8.64
C LEU A 16 6.51 12.30 9.01
N ARG A 17 5.74 11.80 8.02
CA ARG A 17 4.36 11.35 8.23
C ARG A 17 4.26 10.06 9.04
N TYR A 18 5.19 9.10 8.83
CA TYR A 18 5.06 7.74 9.35
C TYR A 18 6.12 7.32 10.38
N HIS A 19 7.04 8.20 10.80
CA HIS A 19 8.08 7.86 11.79
C HIS A 19 7.52 7.25 13.09
N ARG A 20 6.39 7.75 13.61
CA ARG A 20 5.77 7.20 14.83
C ARG A 20 5.23 5.78 14.63
N ARG A 21 4.70 5.47 13.44
CA ARG A 21 4.23 4.12 13.09
C ARG A 21 5.39 3.12 13.02
N LEU A 22 6.57 3.58 12.60
CA LEU A 22 7.82 2.80 12.69
C LEU A 22 8.34 2.66 14.14
N GLY A 23 7.67 3.26 15.11
CA GLY A 23 8.10 3.28 16.51
C GLY A 23 9.39 4.07 16.72
N LEU A 24 9.62 5.10 15.90
CA LEU A 24 10.72 6.04 16.08
C LEU A 24 10.30 7.13 17.08
N ASP A 25 11.18 7.41 18.03
CA ASP A 25 11.07 8.63 18.84
C ASP A 25 11.54 9.86 18.06
N GLN A 26 11.38 11.05 18.65
CA GLN A 26 11.74 12.31 18.00
C GLN A 26 13.24 12.42 17.71
N GLN A 27 14.10 11.89 18.58
CA GLN A 27 15.54 11.95 18.42
C GLN A 27 16.01 11.00 17.31
N GLN A 28 15.44 9.80 17.25
CA GLN A 28 15.65 8.82 16.18
C GLN A 28 15.16 9.33 14.83
N TYR A 29 14.01 10.02 14.79
CA TYR A 29 13.52 10.69 13.59
C TYR A 29 14.50 11.76 13.10
N VAL A 30 14.93 12.67 13.98
CA VAL A 30 15.87 13.74 13.61
C VAL A 30 17.18 13.15 13.13
N LEU A 31 17.72 12.14 13.83
CA LEU A 31 18.93 11.44 13.41
C LEU A 31 18.77 10.84 12.01
N LEU A 32 17.70 10.09 11.77
CA LEU A 32 17.50 9.43 10.49
C LEU A 32 17.29 10.44 9.36
N HIS A 33 16.56 11.52 9.62
CA HIS A 33 16.41 12.64 8.69
C HIS A 33 17.77 13.29 8.36
N SER A 34 18.63 13.51 9.36
CA SER A 34 19.99 14.03 9.14
C SER A 34 20.84 13.07 8.31
N CYS A 35 20.79 11.76 8.58
CA CYS A 35 21.55 10.76 7.83
C CYS A 35 21.09 10.58 6.38
N ILE A 36 19.84 10.92 6.04
CA ILE A 36 19.36 10.93 4.65
C ILE A 36 19.87 12.16 3.90
N HIS A 37 20.06 13.28 4.60
CA HIS A 37 20.44 14.55 4.01
C HIS A 37 21.95 14.77 3.94
N PHE A 38 22.70 14.21 4.89
CA PHE A 38 24.14 14.41 5.03
C PHE A 38 24.86 13.06 5.08
N ASP A 39 25.92 12.91 4.28
CA ASP A 39 26.82 11.75 4.34
C ASP A 39 27.99 11.96 5.33
N ASP A 40 28.17 13.18 5.86
CA ASP A 40 29.25 13.50 6.80
C ASP A 40 28.81 13.36 8.27
N MET A 41 29.45 12.42 8.97
CA MET A 41 29.23 12.16 10.40
C MET A 41 29.47 13.39 11.28
N ASN A 42 30.39 14.30 10.93
CA ASN A 42 30.63 15.52 11.72
C ASN A 42 29.43 16.47 11.64
N VAL A 43 28.84 16.63 10.45
CA VAL A 43 27.64 17.44 10.25
C VAL A 43 26.45 16.81 10.96
N ILE A 44 26.32 15.48 10.92
CA ILE A 44 25.26 14.77 11.66
C ILE A 44 25.40 15.00 13.16
N VAL A 45 26.61 14.94 13.72
CA VAL A 45 26.87 15.24 15.14
C VAL A 45 26.44 16.66 15.49
N GLU A 46 26.78 17.64 14.65
CA GLU A 46 26.44 19.04 14.87
C GLU A 46 24.92 19.26 14.83
N VAL A 47 24.22 18.71 13.84
CA VAL A 47 22.77 18.88 13.66
C VAL A 47 21.98 18.16 14.74
N THR A 48 22.40 16.96 15.13
CA THR A 48 21.69 16.14 16.11
C THR A 48 22.07 16.46 17.55
N GLY A 49 23.22 17.10 17.78
CA GLY A 49 23.81 17.30 19.10
C GLY A 49 24.29 16.01 19.77
N LEU A 50 24.34 14.89 19.04
CA LEU A 50 24.67 13.57 19.59
C LEU A 50 26.13 13.20 19.34
N PRO A 51 26.82 12.60 20.32
CA PRO A 51 28.16 12.09 20.10
C PRO A 51 28.16 10.92 19.11
N LYS A 52 29.24 10.79 18.34
CA LYS A 52 29.40 9.76 17.29
C LYS A 52 29.08 8.34 17.76
N GLU A 53 29.49 7.99 18.97
CA GLU A 53 29.25 6.65 19.52
C GLU A 53 27.76 6.40 19.82
N GLN A 54 27.04 7.43 20.28
CA GLN A 54 25.60 7.33 20.48
C GLN A 54 24.86 7.25 19.13
N ILE A 55 25.28 8.01 18.12
CA ILE A 55 24.73 7.91 16.77
C ILE A 55 24.87 6.49 16.21
N LYS A 56 26.08 5.91 16.26
CA LYS A 56 26.32 4.54 15.80
C LYS A 56 25.45 3.54 16.55
N LYS A 57 25.37 3.67 17.88
CA LYS A 57 24.53 2.81 18.72
C LYS A 57 23.07 2.87 18.30
N THR A 58 22.51 4.07 18.15
CA THR A 58 21.11 4.27 17.72
C THR A 58 20.88 3.70 16.32
N LEU A 59 21.78 3.93 15.37
CA LEU A 59 21.65 3.37 14.02
C LEU A 59 21.70 1.83 14.03
N MET A 60 22.56 1.23 14.85
CA MET A 60 22.59 -0.22 15.03
C MET A 60 21.30 -0.77 15.66
N GLU A 61 20.74 -0.06 16.64
CA GLU A 61 19.44 -0.41 17.23
C GLU A 61 18.31 -0.35 16.19
N LEU A 62 18.28 0.68 15.34
CA LEU A 62 17.32 0.80 14.24
C LEU A 62 17.49 -0.31 13.20
N ALA A 63 18.72 -0.71 12.90
CA ALA A 63 19.01 -1.82 12.00
C ALA A 63 18.57 -3.16 12.59
N ASN A 64 18.80 -3.39 13.89
CA ASN A 64 18.35 -4.59 14.59
C ASN A 64 16.82 -4.69 14.62
N ARG A 65 16.12 -3.55 14.70
CA ARG A 65 14.66 -3.45 14.58
C ARG A 65 14.15 -3.56 13.14
N LYS A 66 15.04 -3.72 12.16
CA LYS A 66 14.74 -3.75 10.71
C LYS A 66 14.03 -2.50 10.20
N VAL A 67 14.24 -1.36 10.85
CA VAL A 67 13.73 -0.06 10.38
C VAL A 67 14.63 0.51 9.29
N ILE A 68 15.93 0.23 9.38
CA ILE A 68 16.91 0.58 8.36
C ILE A 68 17.73 -0.66 7.99
N ALA A 69 18.30 -0.64 6.79
CA ALA A 69 19.33 -1.56 6.37
C ALA A 69 20.57 -0.77 5.95
N PHE A 70 21.73 -1.42 5.95
CA PHE A 70 22.96 -0.84 5.43
C PHE A 70 23.30 -1.48 4.09
N THR A 71 23.72 -0.65 3.15
CA THR A 71 24.33 -1.08 1.88
C THR A 71 25.71 -1.71 2.12
N PRO A 72 26.29 -2.41 1.14
CA PRO A 72 27.67 -2.93 1.23
C PRO A 72 28.71 -1.85 1.57
N ASN A 73 28.42 -0.59 1.21
CA ASN A 73 29.26 0.57 1.48
C ASN A 73 29.07 1.16 2.89
N LYS A 74 28.29 0.50 3.76
CA LYS A 74 27.95 0.92 5.13
C LYS A 74 27.12 2.20 5.22
N ASN A 75 26.54 2.67 4.11
CA ASN A 75 25.55 3.74 4.09
C ASN A 75 24.15 3.18 4.28
N ILE A 76 23.21 4.00 4.75
CA ILE A 76 21.80 3.60 4.90
C ILE A 76 21.23 3.27 3.51
N ASP A 77 20.58 2.11 3.40
CA ASP A 77 19.85 1.72 2.19
C ASP A 77 18.52 2.48 2.12
N LEU A 78 18.53 3.56 1.33
CA LEU A 78 17.37 4.42 1.14
C LEU A 78 16.23 3.71 0.39
N ASN A 79 16.53 2.71 -0.45
CA ASN A 79 15.48 1.95 -1.14
C ASN A 79 14.73 1.07 -0.14
N HIS A 80 15.46 0.39 0.74
CA HIS A 80 14.87 -0.39 1.83
C HIS A 80 13.95 0.49 2.70
N LEU A 81 14.46 1.65 3.13
CA LEU A 81 13.68 2.57 3.96
C LEU A 81 12.43 3.11 3.23
N TYR A 82 12.56 3.45 1.94
CA TYR A 82 11.43 3.92 1.13
C TYR A 82 10.35 2.85 0.96
N SER A 83 10.75 1.62 0.66
CA SER A 83 9.83 0.48 0.53
C SER A 83 9.09 0.22 1.84
N LEU A 84 9.79 0.24 2.97
CA LEU A 84 9.18 0.08 4.29
C LEU A 84 8.15 1.19 4.58
N LEU A 85 8.52 2.44 4.34
CA LEU A 85 7.63 3.59 4.54
C LEU A 85 6.42 3.57 3.61
N THR A 86 6.58 3.10 2.38
CA THR A 86 5.48 2.96 1.42
C THR A 86 4.51 1.85 1.84
N MET A 87 5.03 0.74 2.36
CA MET A 87 4.20 -0.34 2.93
C MET A 87 3.37 0.18 4.10
N VAL A 88 3.99 0.90 5.04
CA VAL A 88 3.27 1.53 6.17
C VAL A 88 2.24 2.55 5.67
N ALA A 89 2.59 3.34 4.65
CA ALA A 89 1.65 4.29 4.06
C ALA A 89 0.43 3.60 3.45
N GLN A 90 0.60 2.45 2.80
CA GLN A 90 -0.49 1.66 2.22
C GLN A 90 -1.37 1.02 3.30
N ASP A 91 -0.80 0.62 4.43
CA ASP A 91 -1.55 0.11 5.58
C ASP A 91 -2.37 1.21 6.29
N ASP A 92 -1.95 2.48 6.22
CA ASP A 92 -2.68 3.61 6.82
C ASP A 92 -3.83 4.14 5.95
N ILE A 93 -3.94 3.73 4.68
CA ILE A 93 -5.08 4.11 3.83
C ILE A 93 -6.31 3.30 4.28
N PRO A 94 -7.46 3.92 4.60
CA PRO A 94 -8.69 3.18 4.84
C PRO A 94 -9.00 2.26 3.66
N PHE A 95 -9.39 1.01 3.92
CA PHE A 95 -9.59 0.03 2.85
C PHE A 95 -10.58 0.52 1.78
N ARG A 96 -11.62 1.24 2.19
CA ARG A 96 -12.57 1.92 1.30
C ARG A 96 -11.89 2.86 0.29
N ASP A 97 -10.91 3.64 0.73
CA ASP A 97 -10.21 4.59 -0.14
C ASP A 97 -9.32 3.87 -1.16
N VAL A 98 -8.77 2.70 -0.79
CA VAL A 98 -8.07 1.81 -1.73
C VAL A 98 -9.02 1.33 -2.82
N LEU A 99 -10.21 0.85 -2.45
CA LEU A 99 -11.22 0.41 -3.41
C LEU A 99 -11.68 1.53 -4.34
N ILE A 100 -11.85 2.75 -3.83
CA ILE A 100 -12.21 3.93 -4.64
C ILE A 100 -11.10 4.28 -5.62
N GLN A 101 -9.83 4.22 -5.20
CA GLN A 101 -8.70 4.49 -6.09
C GLN A 101 -8.59 3.44 -7.21
N GLU A 102 -8.76 2.15 -6.88
CA GLU A 102 -8.79 1.09 -7.89
C GLU A 102 -9.95 1.28 -8.87
N TYR A 103 -11.15 1.68 -8.40
CA TYR A 103 -12.28 2.03 -9.27
C TYR A 103 -11.93 3.15 -10.27
N ILE A 104 -11.30 4.22 -9.79
CA ILE A 104 -10.90 5.35 -10.65
C ILE A 104 -9.85 4.89 -11.68
N ASN A 105 -8.87 4.10 -11.25
CA ASN A 105 -7.77 3.64 -12.11
C ASN A 105 -8.22 2.61 -13.17
N GLU A 106 -9.20 1.76 -12.86
CA GLU A 106 -9.78 0.83 -13.84
C GLU A 106 -10.71 1.52 -14.83
N LYS A 107 -11.43 2.58 -14.41
CA LYS A 107 -12.29 3.35 -15.32
C LYS A 107 -11.51 3.95 -16.51
N ASP A 108 -10.22 4.22 -16.32
CA ASP A 108 -9.32 4.74 -17.35
C ASP A 108 -8.61 3.63 -18.17
N ASN A 109 -8.72 2.35 -17.78
CA ASN A 109 -8.11 1.22 -18.47
C ASN A 109 -9.16 0.31 -19.11
N ASN A 110 -9.15 0.19 -20.45
CA ASN A 110 -9.96 -0.75 -21.25
C ASN A 110 -9.54 -2.23 -21.06
N GLY A 111 -9.35 -2.69 -19.84
CA GLY A 111 -9.04 -4.09 -19.53
C GLY A 111 -10.32 -4.93 -19.46
N ASN A 112 -10.28 -6.17 -19.97
CA ASN A 112 -11.35 -7.18 -19.90
C ASN A 112 -11.63 -7.70 -18.47
N HIS A 113 -11.34 -6.92 -17.42
CA HIS A 113 -11.57 -7.32 -16.04
C HIS A 113 -12.93 -6.78 -15.60
N ILE A 114 -13.90 -7.68 -15.40
CA ILE A 114 -15.22 -7.31 -14.87
C ILE A 114 -15.12 -7.36 -13.34
N GLY A 115 -14.55 -6.32 -12.76
CA GLY A 115 -14.54 -6.09 -11.30
C GLY A 115 -13.19 -5.74 -10.69
N HIS A 116 -13.23 -4.87 -9.67
CA HIS A 116 -12.08 -4.26 -8.99
C HIS A 116 -11.29 -5.22 -8.09
N VAL A 117 -11.93 -6.31 -7.69
CA VAL A 117 -11.36 -7.35 -6.85
C VAL A 117 -11.84 -8.71 -7.35
N GLU A 118 -10.95 -9.69 -7.32
CA GLU A 118 -11.24 -11.08 -7.64
C GLU A 118 -11.22 -11.91 -6.37
N LEU A 119 -12.30 -12.68 -6.16
CA LEU A 119 -12.38 -13.69 -5.11
C LEU A 119 -11.75 -14.99 -5.61
N VAL A 120 -10.59 -15.35 -5.07
CA VAL A 120 -9.83 -16.55 -5.46
C VAL A 120 -10.07 -17.65 -4.41
N PRO A 121 -10.68 -18.79 -4.78
CA PRO A 121 -10.89 -19.88 -3.84
C PRO A 121 -9.56 -20.51 -3.41
N MET A 122 -9.46 -20.85 -2.12
CA MET A 122 -8.31 -21.47 -1.48
C MET A 122 -8.77 -22.72 -0.72
N ASN A 123 -7.83 -23.62 -0.42
CA ASN A 123 -8.13 -24.86 0.32
C ASN A 123 -8.80 -24.63 1.69
N SER A 124 -8.66 -23.44 2.27
CA SER A 124 -9.24 -23.07 3.57
C SER A 124 -10.01 -21.74 3.55
N GLY A 125 -10.59 -21.35 2.42
CA GLY A 125 -11.41 -20.13 2.33
C GLY A 125 -11.31 -19.40 1.00
N ILE A 126 -11.38 -18.08 1.05
CA ILE A 126 -11.34 -17.20 -0.13
C ILE A 126 -10.25 -16.15 0.10
N ALA A 127 -9.34 -16.02 -0.85
CA ALA A 127 -8.41 -14.90 -0.94
C ALA A 127 -9.00 -13.80 -1.84
N VAL A 128 -8.57 -12.57 -1.65
CA VAL A 128 -9.01 -11.44 -2.49
C VAL A 128 -7.79 -10.87 -3.19
N ARG A 129 -7.87 -10.80 -4.52
CA ARG A 129 -6.82 -10.26 -5.39
C ARG A 129 -7.30 -8.94 -6.01
N LEU A 130 -6.50 -7.89 -5.92
CA LEU A 130 -6.77 -6.61 -6.58
C LEU A 130 -6.52 -6.69 -8.09
N GLY A 131 -7.08 -5.77 -8.88
CA GLY A 131 -6.86 -5.69 -10.34
C GLY A 131 -5.37 -5.62 -10.74
N ASN A 132 -4.52 -5.06 -9.87
CA ASN A 132 -3.07 -5.02 -10.05
C ASN A 132 -2.34 -6.35 -9.77
N GLY A 133 -3.06 -7.42 -9.40
CA GLY A 133 -2.54 -8.76 -9.13
C GLY A 133 -2.09 -9.01 -7.68
N THR A 134 -2.16 -8.00 -6.80
CA THR A 134 -1.76 -8.11 -5.39
C THR A 134 -2.83 -8.80 -4.56
N PHE A 135 -2.45 -9.76 -3.72
CA PHE A 135 -3.34 -10.37 -2.74
C PHE A 135 -3.47 -9.50 -1.47
N LEU A 136 -4.69 -9.38 -0.96
CA LEU A 136 -4.94 -8.69 0.31
C LEU A 136 -4.35 -9.47 1.48
N SER A 137 -3.84 -8.73 2.46
CA SER A 137 -3.36 -9.29 3.72
C SER A 137 -4.54 -9.75 4.60
N ASN A 138 -4.26 -10.63 5.57
CA ASN A 138 -5.29 -11.13 6.50
C ASN A 138 -5.96 -10.02 7.32
N SER A 139 -5.27 -8.92 7.64
CA SER A 139 -5.90 -7.78 8.32
C SER A 139 -6.91 -7.08 7.43
N ARG A 140 -6.55 -6.83 6.16
CA ARG A 140 -7.46 -6.23 5.17
C ARG A 140 -8.65 -7.12 4.84
N LEU A 141 -8.46 -8.44 4.82
CA LEU A 141 -9.56 -9.39 4.67
C LEU A 141 -10.56 -9.33 5.84
N LYS A 142 -10.09 -9.05 7.06
CA LYS A 142 -10.98 -8.84 8.21
C LYS A 142 -11.76 -7.54 8.10
N GLU A 143 -11.09 -6.44 7.75
CA GLU A 143 -11.75 -5.15 7.50
C GLU A 143 -12.82 -5.28 6.41
N LEU A 144 -12.51 -5.99 5.31
CA LEU A 144 -13.46 -6.25 4.24
C LEU A 144 -14.65 -7.10 4.72
N ALA A 145 -14.41 -8.12 5.54
CA ALA A 145 -15.49 -8.93 6.10
C ALA A 145 -16.42 -8.12 7.02
N GLU A 146 -15.85 -7.20 7.81
CA GLU A 146 -16.61 -6.27 8.66
C GLU A 146 -17.48 -5.32 7.82
N GLU A 147 -16.91 -4.72 6.78
CA GLU A 147 -17.65 -3.85 5.83
C GLU A 147 -18.76 -4.62 5.10
N PHE A 148 -18.52 -5.88 4.71
CA PHE A 148 -19.57 -6.74 4.15
C PHE A 148 -20.68 -7.04 5.15
N GLY A 149 -20.33 -7.22 6.43
CA GLY A 149 -21.32 -7.38 7.50
C GLY A 149 -22.22 -6.15 7.62
N LEU A 150 -21.62 -4.95 7.69
CA LEU A 150 -22.36 -3.68 7.75
C LEU A 150 -23.23 -3.47 6.51
N PHE A 151 -22.71 -3.82 5.33
CA PHE A 151 -23.47 -3.76 4.08
C PHE A 151 -24.67 -4.72 4.11
N ALA A 152 -24.47 -5.98 4.52
CA ALA A 152 -25.53 -6.97 4.59
C ALA A 152 -26.65 -6.57 5.56
N GLU A 153 -26.31 -5.87 6.66
CA GLU A 153 -27.27 -5.35 7.63
C GLU A 153 -28.00 -4.09 7.15
N SER A 154 -27.37 -3.27 6.30
CA SER A 154 -27.90 -1.98 5.86
C SER A 154 -28.61 -2.02 4.50
N ILE A 155 -28.35 -3.05 3.69
CA ILE A 155 -28.94 -3.17 2.36
C ILE A 155 -30.42 -3.53 2.42
N ARG A 156 -31.25 -2.79 1.69
CA ARG A 156 -32.66 -3.11 1.54
C ARG A 156 -32.88 -4.04 0.35
N GLU A 157 -33.90 -4.88 0.42
CA GLU A 157 -34.25 -5.85 -0.64
C GLU A 157 -34.46 -5.18 -2.01
N GLU A 158 -35.00 -3.95 -2.01
CA GLU A 158 -35.16 -3.10 -3.20
C GLU A 158 -33.83 -2.71 -3.86
N GLU A 159 -32.76 -2.57 -3.08
CA GLU A 159 -31.41 -2.21 -3.56
C GLU A 159 -30.70 -3.43 -4.14
N ILE A 160 -30.88 -4.61 -3.52
CA ILE A 160 -30.45 -5.90 -4.08
C ILE A 160 -31.11 -6.12 -5.45
N TRP A 161 -32.42 -5.85 -5.54
CA TRP A 161 -33.16 -6.01 -6.79
C TRP A 161 -32.65 -5.07 -7.90
N LYS A 162 -32.32 -3.81 -7.58
CA LYS A 162 -31.74 -2.87 -8.54
C LYS A 162 -30.39 -3.33 -9.08
N VAL A 163 -29.51 -3.84 -8.20
CA VAL A 163 -28.20 -4.36 -8.61
C VAL A 163 -28.37 -5.60 -9.49
N ASN A 164 -29.23 -6.54 -9.11
CA ASN A 164 -29.51 -7.73 -9.90
C ASN A 164 -30.07 -7.40 -11.28
N LEU A 165 -30.97 -6.42 -11.38
CA LEU A 165 -31.48 -5.93 -12.67
C LEU A 165 -30.38 -5.33 -13.55
N GLN A 166 -29.46 -4.56 -12.97
CA GLN A 166 -28.31 -4.02 -13.71
C GLN A 166 -27.40 -5.13 -14.23
N LEU A 167 -27.07 -6.13 -13.40
CA LEU A 167 -26.25 -7.27 -13.81
C LEU A 167 -26.91 -8.08 -14.94
N LEU A 168 -28.22 -8.35 -14.82
CA LEU A 168 -28.99 -9.03 -15.87
C LEU A 168 -28.98 -8.26 -17.18
N SER A 169 -29.07 -6.93 -17.14
CA SER A 169 -29.02 -6.10 -18.35
C SER A 169 -27.65 -6.16 -19.04
N GLN A 170 -26.57 -6.17 -18.26
CA GLN A 170 -25.20 -6.27 -18.80
C GLN A 170 -24.93 -7.64 -19.44
N MET A 171 -25.40 -8.73 -18.82
CA MET A 171 -25.26 -10.08 -19.39
C MET A 171 -26.03 -10.25 -20.71
N GLN A 172 -27.21 -9.62 -20.85
CA GLN A 172 -27.99 -9.68 -22.09
C GLN A 172 -27.35 -8.92 -23.25
N ASP A 173 -26.60 -7.87 -22.95
CA ASP A 173 -25.88 -7.10 -23.98
C ASP A 173 -24.61 -7.84 -24.44
N GLU A 174 -23.93 -8.57 -23.55
CA GLU A 174 -22.80 -9.45 -23.93
C GLU A 174 -23.23 -10.63 -24.82
N GLU A 175 -24.35 -11.31 -24.52
CA GLU A 175 -24.87 -12.38 -25.37
C GLU A 175 -25.26 -11.90 -26.78
N LYS A 176 -25.74 -10.66 -26.92
CA LYS A 176 -26.03 -10.06 -28.23
C LYS A 176 -24.76 -9.78 -29.01
N ILE A 177 -23.71 -9.27 -28.36
CA ILE A 177 -22.41 -9.03 -28.98
C ILE A 177 -21.79 -10.36 -29.44
N ASP A 178 -21.84 -11.41 -28.62
CA ASP A 178 -21.25 -12.71 -28.96
C ASP A 178 -22.00 -13.41 -30.13
N LYS A 179 -23.32 -13.20 -30.23
CA LYS A 179 -24.12 -13.66 -31.40
C LYS A 179 -23.78 -12.90 -32.69
N ILE A 180 -23.53 -11.59 -32.61
CA ILE A 180 -23.15 -10.78 -33.78
C ILE A 180 -21.77 -11.20 -34.29
N VAL A 181 -20.81 -11.44 -33.40
CA VAL A 181 -19.44 -11.87 -33.75
C VAL A 181 -19.39 -13.27 -34.36
N ARG A 182 -20.28 -14.18 -33.97
CA ARG A 182 -20.34 -15.55 -34.53
C ARG A 182 -21.13 -15.66 -35.85
N SER A 183 -21.86 -14.62 -36.24
CA SER A 183 -22.75 -14.63 -37.41
C SER A 183 -22.23 -13.83 -38.60
N GLY A 184 -21.06 -13.18 -38.47
CA GLY A 184 -20.36 -12.47 -39.55
C GLY A 184 -19.05 -13.16 -39.90
#